data_AF-A0A6A4GAL5-F1
#
_entry.id   AF-A0A6A4GAL5-F1
#
_cell.length_a   1.000
_cell.length_b   1.000
_cell.length_c   1.000
_cell.angle_alpha   90.00
_cell.angle_beta   90.00
_cell.angle_gamma   90.00
#
_symmetry.space_group_name_H-M   'P 1'
#
loop_
_entity.id
_entity.type
_entity.pdbx_description
1 polymer ?
#
loop_
_entity_poly.entity_id
_entity_poly.type
_entity_poly.pdbx_seq_one_letter_code
_entity_poly.pdbx_strand_id
1 'polypeptide(L)'
;MEWWKTWLNTCATLKKAGSEKCIQCPSGTSGSGYTETFSSLSCATQASDYITCGLVDTVADCTTMCNSVSGCIFFNIYYDYNSNSKGNYNGNSTQLTCSLFQDKHTSSDADNCGNQPQSNGGVDTIENSCGWYKGS
;
A
#
# COMPACT_ATOMS: atom_id res chain seq x y z
N MET A 1 -12.23 -8.45 29.95
CA MET A 1 -11.84 -7.09 29.50
C MET A 1 -11.43 -7.24 28.06
N GLU A 2 -12.30 -6.80 27.16
CA GLU A 2 -12.23 -7.07 25.72
C GLU A 2 -11.33 -6.04 25.03
N TRP A 3 -10.02 -6.30 25.05
CA TRP A 3 -8.96 -5.44 24.49
C TRP A 3 -9.11 -5.15 22.98
N TRP A 4 -9.93 -5.92 22.27
CA TRP A 4 -10.25 -5.69 20.86
C TRP A 4 -11.24 -4.52 20.63
N LYS A 5 -12.08 -4.18 21.62
CA LYS A 5 -13.04 -3.06 21.50
C LYS A 5 -12.33 -1.70 21.55
N THR A 6 -11.25 -1.59 22.32
CA THR A 6 -10.39 -0.39 22.38
C THR A 6 -9.61 -0.20 21.08
N TRP A 7 -9.24 -1.30 20.40
CA TRP A 7 -8.50 -1.29 19.15
C TRP A 7 -9.36 -0.80 17.96
N LEU A 8 -10.60 -1.27 17.85
CA LEU A 8 -11.56 -0.80 16.84
C LEU A 8 -11.94 0.69 17.01
N ASN A 9 -12.09 1.16 18.26
CA ASN A 9 -12.50 2.54 18.55
C ASN A 9 -11.40 3.57 18.22
N THR A 10 -10.13 3.17 18.21
CA THR A 10 -9.02 4.07 17.87
C THR A 10 -8.96 4.37 16.37
N CYS A 11 -9.27 3.40 15.51
CA CYS A 11 -9.36 3.61 14.05
C CYS A 11 -10.51 4.53 13.63
N ALA A 12 -11.66 4.46 14.33
CA ALA A 12 -12.84 5.27 13.99
C ALA A 12 -12.64 6.77 14.31
N THR A 13 -11.80 7.09 15.29
CA THR A 13 -11.60 8.48 15.75
C THR A 13 -10.66 9.26 14.83
N LEU A 14 -9.68 8.60 14.20
CA LEU A 14 -8.72 9.23 13.28
C LEU A 14 -9.31 9.57 11.90
N LYS A 15 -10.40 8.91 11.48
CA LYS A 15 -11.18 9.30 10.30
C LYS A 15 -11.76 10.71 10.38
N LYS A 16 -11.89 11.29 11.59
CA LYS A 16 -12.49 12.60 11.82
C LYS A 16 -11.50 13.77 11.83
N ALA A 17 -10.19 13.50 11.76
CA ALA A 17 -9.14 14.49 11.99
C ALA A 17 -8.46 15.04 10.72
N GLY A 18 -8.84 14.58 9.51
CA GLY A 18 -8.36 15.18 8.25
C GLY A 18 -6.85 15.11 8.02
N SER A 19 -6.17 14.07 8.50
CA SER A 19 -4.77 13.79 8.16
C SER A 19 -4.65 12.49 7.34
N GLU A 20 -4.53 12.67 6.02
CA GLU A 20 -4.53 11.66 4.96
C GLU A 20 -3.20 10.88 4.89
N LYS A 21 -2.82 10.21 5.99
CA LYS A 21 -1.81 9.13 5.99
C LYS A 21 -2.49 7.82 5.58
N CYS A 22 -1.77 6.88 4.95
CA CYS A 22 -2.34 5.58 4.56
C CYS A 22 -3.21 5.02 5.69
N ILE A 23 -4.51 4.79 5.44
CA ILE A 23 -5.45 4.34 6.47
C ILE A 23 -5.11 2.90 6.82
N GLN A 24 -4.14 2.68 7.72
CA GLN A 24 -4.00 1.56 8.66
C GLN A 24 -3.05 1.99 9.80
N CYS A 25 -3.60 2.38 10.95
CA CYS A 25 -2.87 2.84 12.15
C CYS A 25 -2.15 1.69 12.87
N PRO A 26 -1.01 1.92 13.57
CA PRO A 26 -0.62 3.12 14.30
C PRO A 26 0.52 3.92 13.64
N SER A 27 0.28 5.23 13.54
CA SER A 27 1.27 6.30 13.71
C SER A 27 2.55 6.23 12.88
N GLY A 28 2.43 6.43 11.56
CA GLY A 28 3.40 7.24 10.78
C GLY A 28 4.90 6.90 10.93
N THR A 29 5.24 5.69 11.32
CA THR A 29 6.61 5.21 11.48
C THR A 29 6.61 3.76 11.03
N SER A 30 6.63 3.55 9.72
CA SER A 30 7.12 2.31 9.15
C SER A 30 8.52 2.10 9.73
N GLY A 31 8.70 1.01 10.49
CA GLY A 31 9.82 0.80 11.43
C GLY A 31 11.14 1.49 11.07
N SER A 32 11.56 2.41 11.94
CA SER A 32 12.91 2.97 12.13
C SER A 32 13.74 3.46 10.91
N GLY A 33 13.17 3.62 9.71
CA GLY A 33 13.97 4.07 8.56
C GLY A 33 13.22 4.41 7.28
N TYR A 34 11.89 4.43 7.28
CA TYR A 34 11.11 4.76 6.07
C TYR A 34 10.30 6.04 6.25
N THR A 35 10.34 6.91 5.24
CA THR A 35 9.56 8.14 5.14
C THR A 35 8.53 8.00 4.03
N GLU A 36 7.28 8.32 4.34
CA GLU A 36 6.21 8.37 3.35
C GLU A 36 6.48 9.51 2.35
N THR A 37 6.41 9.20 1.07
CA THR A 37 6.67 10.12 -0.06
C THR A 37 5.39 10.64 -0.68
N PHE A 38 4.33 9.83 -0.66
CA PHE A 38 2.97 10.18 -1.07
C PHE A 38 1.97 9.23 -0.41
N SER A 39 0.71 9.65 -0.36
CA SER A 39 -0.38 8.89 0.24
C SER A 39 -1.69 9.06 -0.51
N SER A 40 -2.60 8.10 -0.34
CA SER A 40 -4.01 8.15 -0.76
C SER A 40 -4.23 8.42 -2.25
N LEU A 41 -3.34 7.94 -3.13
CA LEU A 41 -3.53 8.04 -4.58
C LEU A 41 -4.39 6.90 -5.13
N SER A 42 -5.01 7.12 -6.29
CA SER A 42 -5.76 6.11 -7.05
C SER A 42 -4.92 5.39 -8.11
N CYS A 43 -3.60 5.59 -8.08
CA CYS A 43 -2.66 5.00 -9.02
C CYS A 43 -1.42 4.52 -8.24
N ALA A 44 -0.87 3.39 -8.67
CA ALA A 44 0.34 2.79 -8.14
C ALA A 44 1.57 3.29 -8.91
N THR A 45 2.72 3.23 -8.25
CA THR A 45 4.01 3.50 -8.88
C THR A 45 4.23 2.56 -10.05
N GLN A 46 4.55 3.08 -11.23
CA GLN A 46 5.13 2.31 -12.33
C GLN A 46 6.45 2.93 -12.78
N ALA A 47 7.51 2.12 -12.72
CA ALA A 47 8.88 2.54 -12.98
C ALA A 47 9.73 1.36 -13.45
N SER A 48 10.84 1.65 -14.13
CA SER A 48 11.71 0.65 -14.76
C SER A 48 12.57 -0.15 -13.78
N ASP A 49 12.73 0.35 -12.56
CA ASP A 49 13.54 -0.21 -11.47
C ASP A 49 12.71 -1.09 -10.51
N TYR A 50 11.50 -1.45 -10.93
CA TYR A 50 10.67 -2.45 -10.26
C TYR A 50 11.45 -3.76 -10.05
N ILE A 51 11.43 -4.26 -8.81
CA ILE A 51 12.08 -5.51 -8.43
C ILE A 51 11.08 -6.66 -8.45
N THR A 52 10.05 -6.55 -7.62
CA THR A 52 9.05 -7.60 -7.37
C THR A 52 7.84 -7.04 -6.61
N CYS A 53 6.78 -7.82 -6.50
CA CYS A 53 5.64 -7.51 -5.64
C CYS A 53 5.18 -8.74 -4.85
N GLY A 54 4.41 -8.49 -3.79
CA GLY A 54 3.82 -9.50 -2.93
C GLY A 54 2.54 -9.01 -2.27
N LEU A 55 1.85 -9.92 -1.59
CA LEU A 55 0.62 -9.63 -0.85
C LEU A 55 0.94 -9.52 0.64
N VAL A 56 0.45 -8.46 1.26
CA VAL A 56 0.69 -8.17 2.68
C VAL A 56 -0.57 -7.62 3.34
N ASP A 57 -0.65 -7.73 4.67
CA ASP A 57 -1.79 -7.20 5.42
C ASP A 57 -1.55 -5.76 5.88
N THR A 58 -0.30 -5.36 6.12
CA THR A 58 0.04 -4.04 6.67
C THR A 58 1.25 -3.37 6.00
N VAL A 59 1.40 -2.07 6.23
CA VAL A 59 2.60 -1.32 5.83
C VAL A 59 3.87 -1.88 6.50
N ALA A 60 3.77 -2.39 7.74
CA ALA A 60 4.89 -2.98 8.46
C ALA A 60 5.34 -4.31 7.82
N ASP A 61 4.41 -5.09 7.30
CA ASP A 61 4.71 -6.32 6.56
C ASP A 61 5.40 -5.97 5.23
N CYS A 62 4.96 -4.93 4.53
CA CYS A 62 5.63 -4.45 3.31
C CYS A 62 7.04 -3.91 3.60
N THR A 63 7.22 -3.24 4.74
CA THR A 63 8.54 -2.81 5.22
C THR A 63 9.46 -4.00 5.47
N THR A 64 8.95 -5.06 6.11
CA THR A 64 9.69 -6.30 6.35
C THR A 64 10.06 -7.00 5.05
N MET A 65 9.13 -7.01 4.08
CA MET A 65 9.38 -7.52 2.73
C MET A 65 10.48 -6.73 2.01
N CYS A 66 10.40 -5.40 2.01
CA CYS A 66 11.45 -4.57 1.40
C CYS A 66 12.81 -4.80 2.06
N ASN A 67 12.85 -4.93 3.39
CA ASN A 67 14.10 -5.17 4.10
C ASN A 67 14.74 -6.55 3.82
N SER A 68 13.97 -7.54 3.38
CA SER A 68 14.50 -8.88 3.04
C SER A 68 14.94 -8.99 1.57
N VAL A 69 14.57 -8.03 0.72
CA VAL A 69 14.90 -8.01 -0.71
C VAL A 69 16.09 -7.09 -0.96
N SER A 70 17.18 -7.68 -1.46
CA SER A 70 18.39 -6.92 -1.80
C SER A 70 18.07 -5.84 -2.83
N GLY A 71 18.54 -4.62 -2.57
CA GLY A 71 18.31 -3.47 -3.43
C GLY A 71 16.98 -2.75 -3.24
N CYS A 72 16.07 -3.24 -2.40
CA CYS A 72 14.84 -2.50 -2.12
C CYS A 72 15.11 -1.28 -1.23
N ILE A 73 14.83 -0.09 -1.77
CA ILE A 73 14.91 1.18 -1.03
C ILE A 73 13.60 1.96 -1.05
N PHE A 74 12.63 1.53 -1.85
CA PHE A 74 11.31 2.11 -1.90
C PHE A 74 10.26 1.01 -2.04
N PHE A 75 9.10 1.21 -1.42
CA PHE A 75 7.94 0.39 -1.67
C PHE A 75 6.67 1.22 -1.87
N ASN A 76 5.83 0.80 -2.80
CA ASN A 76 4.49 1.32 -2.98
C ASN A 76 3.46 0.25 -2.57
N ILE A 77 2.57 0.63 -1.65
CA ILE A 77 1.52 -0.21 -1.10
C ILE A 77 0.15 0.32 -1.53
N TYR A 78 -0.74 -0.55 -2.01
CA TYR A 78 -2.05 -0.16 -2.53
C TYR A 78 -3.05 -1.32 -2.50
N TYR A 79 -4.35 -1.01 -2.58
CA TYR A 79 -5.34 -2.01 -2.95
C TYR A 79 -5.41 -2.11 -4.46
N ASP A 80 -5.31 -3.33 -4.96
CA ASP A 80 -5.62 -3.71 -6.33
C ASP A 80 -6.97 -4.45 -6.31
N TYR A 81 -8.02 -3.78 -6.76
CA TYR A 81 -9.35 -4.36 -6.81
C TYR A 81 -9.61 -4.91 -8.20
N ASN A 82 -9.61 -6.24 -8.32
CA ASN A 82 -10.29 -6.86 -9.45
C ASN A 82 -11.80 -6.56 -9.37
N SER A 83 -12.46 -6.40 -10.51
CA SER A 83 -13.88 -6.07 -10.64
C SER A 83 -14.88 -7.06 -10.02
N ASN A 84 -14.40 -8.10 -9.34
CA ASN A 84 -15.20 -8.94 -8.45
C ASN A 84 -14.88 -8.60 -6.98
N SER A 85 -15.96 -8.34 -6.25
CA SER A 85 -16.03 -7.91 -4.85
C SER A 85 -14.85 -8.33 -3.98
N LYS A 86 -13.94 -7.35 -3.82
CA LYS A 86 -12.91 -7.25 -2.81
C LYS A 86 -11.69 -8.17 -3.03
N GLY A 87 -10.61 -7.50 -3.38
CA GLY A 87 -9.21 -7.68 -2.96
C GLY A 87 -8.38 -8.65 -3.78
N ASN A 88 -7.43 -8.03 -4.48
CA ASN A 88 -6.26 -8.57 -5.13
C ASN A 88 -6.51 -9.69 -6.15
N TYR A 89 -5.59 -9.82 -7.11
CA TYR A 89 -5.64 -10.79 -8.20
C TYR A 89 -5.88 -12.25 -7.76
N ASN A 90 -5.63 -12.58 -6.48
CA ASN A 90 -5.74 -13.92 -5.89
C ASN A 90 -7.02 -14.19 -5.08
N GLY A 91 -8.03 -13.32 -5.10
CA GLY A 91 -9.34 -13.58 -4.47
C GLY A 91 -9.35 -13.54 -2.93
N ASN A 92 -8.33 -12.90 -2.32
CA ASN A 92 -8.29 -12.68 -0.87
C ASN A 92 -8.48 -11.19 -0.56
N SER A 93 -9.66 -10.89 -0.03
CA SER A 93 -10.31 -9.59 -0.12
C SER A 93 -9.65 -8.41 0.60
N THR A 94 -8.65 -8.66 1.44
CA THR A 94 -8.16 -7.67 2.41
C THR A 94 -6.68 -7.36 2.25
N GLN A 95 -5.96 -8.08 1.39
CA GLN A 95 -4.51 -7.93 1.26
C GLN A 95 -4.14 -6.79 0.32
N LEU A 96 -3.15 -6.01 0.74
CA LEU A 96 -2.54 -4.94 -0.03
C LEU A 96 -1.48 -5.53 -0.98
N THR A 97 -1.37 -4.97 -2.17
CA THR A 97 -0.20 -5.19 -3.02
C THR A 97 0.96 -4.37 -2.47
N CYS A 98 2.10 -5.00 -2.25
CA CYS A 98 3.37 -4.38 -1.86
C CYS A 98 4.34 -4.51 -3.04
N SER A 99 4.61 -3.42 -3.74
CA SER A 99 5.53 -3.35 -4.87
C SER A 99 6.85 -2.71 -4.46
N LEU A 100 7.98 -3.30 -4.85
CA LEU A 100 9.32 -2.95 -4.40
C LEU A 100 10.18 -2.40 -5.54
N PHE A 101 10.99 -1.39 -5.23
CA PHE A 101 11.74 -0.60 -6.22
C PHE A 101 13.17 -0.31 -5.73
N GLN A 102 14.09 -0.12 -6.68
CA GLN A 102 15.51 0.15 -6.42
C GLN A 102 15.83 1.63 -6.27
N ASP A 103 14.93 2.52 -6.68
CA ASP A 103 15.08 3.97 -6.62
C ASP A 103 13.98 4.64 -5.79
N LYS A 104 14.20 5.91 -5.45
CA LYS A 104 13.21 6.73 -4.76
C LYS A 104 12.15 7.20 -5.74
N HIS A 105 10.87 6.97 -5.40
CA HIS A 105 9.75 7.50 -6.14
C HIS A 105 8.96 8.56 -5.39
N THR A 106 8.17 9.32 -6.16
CA THR A 106 7.20 10.28 -5.62
C THR A 106 5.83 10.08 -6.28
N SER A 107 4.85 10.92 -5.95
CA SER A 107 3.54 10.89 -6.59
C SER A 107 3.59 11.10 -8.11
N SER A 108 4.67 11.65 -8.67
CA SER A 108 4.86 11.76 -10.12
C SER A 108 4.88 10.43 -10.85
N ASP A 109 5.29 9.37 -10.14
CA ASP A 109 5.51 8.05 -10.73
C ASP A 109 4.30 7.14 -10.52
N ALA A 110 3.25 7.65 -9.87
CA ALA A 110 1.99 6.95 -9.64
C ALA A 110 1.07 7.09 -10.87
N ASP A 111 1.37 6.35 -11.93
CA ASP A 111 0.70 6.41 -13.23
C ASP A 111 -0.09 5.13 -13.59
N ASN A 112 0.19 4.01 -12.93
CA ASN A 112 -0.60 2.79 -13.09
C ASN A 112 -1.90 2.92 -12.31
N CYS A 113 -3.00 3.30 -12.97
CA CYS A 113 -4.29 3.47 -12.32
C CYS A 113 -5.22 2.24 -12.43
N GLY A 114 -4.70 1.10 -12.89
CA GLY A 114 -5.53 -0.03 -13.32
C GLY A 114 -6.21 0.23 -14.67
N ASN A 115 -7.43 -0.27 -14.82
CA ASN A 115 -8.27 -0.32 -16.02
C ASN A 115 -7.96 -1.47 -17.00
N GLN A 116 -7.21 -2.48 -16.58
CA GLN A 116 -7.04 -3.70 -17.36
C GLN A 116 -8.34 -4.52 -17.35
N PRO A 117 -8.85 -4.95 -18.51
CA PRO A 117 -9.99 -5.85 -18.59
C PRO A 117 -9.71 -7.18 -17.89
N GLN A 118 -10.67 -7.62 -17.09
CA GLN A 118 -10.58 -8.83 -16.30
C GLN A 118 -11.47 -9.93 -16.92
N SER A 119 -11.14 -11.19 -16.65
CA SER A 119 -11.84 -12.36 -17.24
C SER A 119 -13.32 -12.45 -16.83
N ASN A 120 -13.71 -11.78 -15.75
CA ASN A 120 -15.07 -11.63 -15.26
C ASN A 120 -15.87 -10.48 -15.94
N GLY A 121 -15.25 -9.76 -16.88
CA GLY A 121 -15.89 -8.71 -17.66
C GLY A 121 -15.88 -7.31 -17.03
N GLY A 122 -15.24 -7.10 -15.87
CA GLY A 122 -15.00 -5.76 -15.35
C GLY A 122 -13.54 -5.31 -15.51
N VAL A 123 -13.18 -4.21 -14.87
CA VAL A 123 -11.83 -3.63 -14.88
C VAL A 123 -11.25 -3.59 -13.48
N ASP A 124 -9.93 -3.70 -13.37
CA ASP A 124 -9.27 -3.48 -12.09
C ASP A 124 -9.19 -1.98 -11.75
N THR A 125 -9.13 -1.66 -10.45
CA THR A 125 -8.92 -0.31 -9.95
C THR A 125 -7.88 -0.30 -8.83
N ILE A 126 -7.10 0.79 -8.76
CA ILE A 126 -6.14 0.99 -7.68
C ILE A 126 -6.65 2.04 -6.70
N GLU A 127 -6.52 1.76 -5.40
CA GLU A 127 -6.93 2.66 -4.34
C GLU A 127 -5.96 2.68 -3.15
N ASN A 128 -6.00 3.79 -2.39
CA ASN A 128 -5.20 4.01 -1.19
C ASN A 128 -3.70 3.74 -1.40
N SER A 129 -3.19 4.15 -2.58
CA SER A 129 -1.80 3.97 -2.95
C SER A 129 -0.90 4.92 -2.18
N CYS A 130 0.16 4.37 -1.62
CA CYS A 130 1.11 5.07 -0.77
C CYS A 130 2.55 4.64 -1.04
N GLY A 131 3.47 5.60 -1.09
CA GLY A 131 4.89 5.35 -1.34
C GLY A 131 5.74 5.58 -0.10
N TRP A 132 6.69 4.68 0.18
CA TRP A 132 7.59 4.76 1.33
C TRP A 132 9.02 4.58 0.87
N TYR A 133 9.88 5.52 1.26
CA TYR A 133 11.29 5.53 0.91
C TYR A 133 12.16 5.27 2.14
N LYS A 134 13.17 4.43 2.01
CA LYS A 134 14.17 4.16 3.04
C LYS A 134 15.10 5.37 3.16
N GLY A 135 14.85 6.21 4.16
CA GLY A 135 15.75 7.29 4.54
C GLY A 135 17.04 6.68 5.07
N SER A 136 18.16 7.04 4.44
CA SER A 136 19.51 6.78 4.94
C SER A 136 19.75 7.42 6.31
#